data_AF-A0A7W1G7M7-F1
#
_entry.id   AF-A0A7W1G7M7-F1
#
_cell.length_a   1.000
_cell.length_b   1.000
_cell.length_c   1.000
_cell.angle_alpha   90.00
_cell.angle_beta   90.00
_cell.angle_gamma   90.00
#
_symmetry.space_group_name_H-M   'P 1'
#
loop_
_entity.id
_entity.type
_entity.pdbx_description
1 polymer ?
#
loop_
_entity_poly.entity_id
_entity_poly.type
_entity_poly.pdbx_seq_one_letter_code
_entity_poly.pdbx_strand_id
1 'polypeptide(L)'
;MPHRPSAFDPQSVRPQFPSLSREVSGRAAIFADGPGGTQTPQAVTSAMTAYLQRSNANLGGVFATSLETGEVVARGRRAAAAFLNAPSAETIVFGQNMTSLAFAMSRAIARTWAPGDEVVVTALDHDANVAPWMLAAEDRGATVRTVPFDPRECTLSVKTFGEALSARTRLVAIGMASNAVGSIVDIAPLIAAAHRVGALVFVDAVHYAPHRALDVRALDCDFLACSAYKFCGPHLGLLYAKAEHLASLSAYKVRPSSAVAPGKWETGTQNFEAIAGLTACLGYLGAIGLEAPGQQADP
;
A
#
# COMPACT_ATOMS: atom_id res chain seq x y z
N MET A 1 -13.20 32.49 10.63
CA MET A 1 -11.76 32.51 10.96
C MET A 1 -11.15 31.22 10.43
N PRO A 2 -10.04 31.26 9.69
CA PRO A 2 -9.39 30.01 9.28
C PRO A 2 -8.81 29.37 10.55
N HIS A 3 -9.29 28.17 10.88
CA HIS A 3 -8.72 27.37 11.97
C HIS A 3 -7.26 27.07 11.57
N ARG A 4 -6.29 27.66 12.27
CA ARG A 4 -4.92 27.13 12.27
C ARG A 4 -5.03 25.66 12.72
N PRO A 5 -4.44 24.69 11.99
CA PRO A 5 -4.30 23.35 12.52
C PRO A 5 -3.58 23.49 13.87
N SER A 6 -4.17 22.94 14.94
CA SER A 6 -3.49 22.93 16.23
C SER A 6 -2.16 22.21 16.07
N ALA A 7 -1.06 22.83 16.49
CA ALA A 7 0.26 22.21 16.41
C ALA A 7 0.22 20.79 17.01
N PHE A 8 0.87 19.83 16.33
CA PHE A 8 0.95 18.45 16.78
C PHE A 8 1.55 18.39 18.20
N ASP A 9 0.83 17.77 19.15
CA ASP A 9 1.29 17.57 20.53
C ASP A 9 1.57 16.08 20.80
N PRO A 10 2.86 15.67 20.85
CA PRO A 10 3.24 14.30 21.18
C PRO A 10 2.72 13.82 22.54
N GLN A 11 2.54 14.70 23.53
CA GLN A 11 2.11 14.31 24.88
C GLN A 11 0.63 13.90 24.91
N SER A 12 -0.21 14.52 24.08
CA SER A 12 -1.60 14.07 23.87
C SER A 12 -1.70 12.75 23.10
N VAL A 13 -0.71 12.43 22.27
CA VAL A 13 -0.72 11.27 21.37
C VAL A 13 -0.19 10.01 22.04
N ARG A 14 0.95 10.09 22.76
CA ARG A 14 1.62 8.92 23.35
C ARG A 14 0.72 8.06 24.25
N PRO A 15 -0.15 8.60 25.12
CA PRO A 15 -1.04 7.80 25.97
C PRO A 15 -2.02 6.93 25.18
N GLN A 16 -2.27 7.25 23.91
CA GLN A 16 -3.16 6.48 23.05
C GLN A 16 -2.53 5.17 22.56
N PHE A 17 -1.22 4.97 22.76
CA PHE A 17 -0.49 3.75 22.41
C PHE A 17 -0.11 2.97 23.68
N PRO A 18 -0.88 1.95 24.07
CA PRO A 18 -0.64 1.21 25.31
C PRO A 18 0.77 0.59 25.38
N SER A 19 1.35 0.18 24.24
CA SER A 19 2.68 -0.43 24.22
C SER A 19 3.80 0.53 24.62
N LEU A 20 3.59 1.86 24.54
CA LEU A 20 4.59 2.85 24.93
C LEU A 20 4.77 2.96 26.45
N SER A 21 3.87 2.38 27.27
CA SER A 21 4.07 2.27 28.72
C SER A 21 4.91 1.06 29.12
N ARG A 22 5.43 0.29 28.16
CA ARG A 22 6.23 -0.92 28.43
C ARG A 22 7.55 -0.54 29.10
N GLU A 23 7.94 -1.34 30.08
CA GLU A 23 9.29 -1.31 30.66
C GLU A 23 10.13 -2.49 30.18
N VAL A 24 11.43 -2.25 29.99
CA VAL A 24 12.44 -3.26 29.67
C VAL A 24 13.60 -3.08 30.65
N SER A 25 13.84 -4.11 31.45
CA SER A 25 14.87 -4.10 32.52
C SER A 25 14.70 -2.92 33.50
N GLY A 26 13.46 -2.67 33.93
CA GLY A 26 13.11 -1.61 34.89
C GLY A 26 13.22 -0.17 34.36
N ARG A 27 13.25 0.00 33.03
CA ARG A 27 13.32 1.31 32.37
C ARG A 27 12.24 1.43 31.30
N ALA A 28 11.70 2.63 31.10
CA ALA A 28 10.75 2.91 30.04
C ALA A 28 11.33 2.54 28.65
N ALA A 29 10.57 1.81 27.85
CA ALA A 29 10.99 1.38 26.52
C ALA A 29 11.01 2.56 25.53
N ILE A 30 12.03 2.58 24.66
CA ILE A 30 12.11 3.47 23.51
C ILE A 30 11.99 2.62 22.24
N PHE A 31 10.91 2.83 21.49
CA PHE A 31 10.65 2.12 20.25
C PHE A 31 11.22 2.93 19.07
N ALA A 32 12.45 2.61 18.66
CA ALA A 32 13.16 3.26 17.56
C ALA A 32 13.22 2.38 16.29
N ASP A 33 12.24 1.46 16.12
CA ASP A 33 12.13 0.54 14.99
C ASP A 33 10.79 0.72 14.23
N GLY A 34 10.33 1.97 14.13
CA GLY A 34 9.15 2.30 13.33
C GLY A 34 9.19 1.77 11.89
N PRO A 35 10.35 1.85 11.19
CA PRO A 35 10.52 1.23 9.88
C PRO A 35 10.35 -0.28 9.88
N GLY A 36 10.64 -1.00 10.97
CA GLY A 36 10.33 -2.42 11.14
C GLY A 36 8.82 -2.67 11.26
N GLY A 37 8.16 -1.89 12.12
CA GLY A 37 6.71 -1.85 12.27
C GLY A 37 6.30 -0.90 13.39
N THR A 38 5.21 -0.17 13.18
CA THR A 38 4.72 0.80 14.17
C THR A 38 3.97 0.14 15.32
N GLN A 39 3.99 0.80 16.47
CA GLN A 39 3.05 0.51 17.54
C GLN A 39 1.63 0.92 17.13
N THR A 40 0.62 0.36 17.80
CA THR A 40 -0.79 0.51 17.42
C THR A 40 -1.57 1.27 18.50
N PRO A 41 -2.40 2.28 18.15
CA PRO A 41 -3.20 2.99 19.12
C PRO A 41 -4.38 2.13 19.61
N GLN A 42 -4.85 2.40 20.82
CA GLN A 42 -5.93 1.67 21.48
C GLN A 42 -7.21 1.60 20.62
N ALA A 43 -7.52 2.65 19.86
CA ALA A 43 -8.67 2.69 18.97
C ALA A 43 -8.67 1.55 17.93
N VAL A 44 -7.49 1.20 17.41
CA VAL A 44 -7.34 0.13 16.41
C VAL A 44 -7.57 -1.24 17.05
N THR A 45 -6.93 -1.52 18.19
CA THR A 45 -7.11 -2.80 18.88
C THR A 45 -8.53 -2.97 19.38
N SER A 46 -9.14 -1.91 19.92
CA SER A 46 -10.55 -1.90 20.32
C SER A 46 -11.50 -2.20 19.16
N ALA A 47 -11.26 -1.65 17.97
CA ALA A 47 -12.08 -1.93 16.79
C ALA A 47 -11.98 -3.40 16.34
N MET A 48 -10.76 -3.96 16.33
CA MET A 48 -10.54 -5.37 16.01
C MET A 48 -11.26 -6.29 17.01
N THR A 49 -11.10 -6.03 18.32
CA THR A 49 -11.75 -6.79 19.39
C THR A 49 -13.27 -6.68 19.31
N ALA A 50 -13.81 -5.48 19.10
CA ALA A 50 -15.25 -5.26 19.01
C ALA A 50 -15.88 -6.02 17.84
N TYR A 51 -15.21 -6.07 16.67
CA TYR A 51 -15.67 -6.88 15.55
C TYR A 51 -15.74 -8.37 15.93
N LEU A 52 -14.65 -8.91 16.48
CA LEU A 52 -14.58 -10.34 16.85
C LEU A 52 -15.65 -10.73 17.87
N GLN A 53 -15.97 -9.84 18.81
CA GLN A 53 -16.95 -10.09 19.86
C GLN A 53 -18.40 -9.98 19.40
N ARG A 54 -18.68 -9.22 18.33
CA ARG A 54 -20.07 -8.86 17.96
C ARG A 54 -20.51 -9.37 16.59
N SER A 55 -19.65 -9.28 15.59
CA SER A 55 -20.06 -9.37 14.18
C SER A 55 -19.41 -10.51 13.42
N ASN A 56 -18.50 -11.28 14.05
CA ASN A 56 -17.68 -12.28 13.34
C ASN A 56 -18.51 -13.29 12.53
N ALA A 57 -18.40 -13.19 11.20
CA ALA A 57 -19.05 -14.06 10.23
C ALA A 57 -18.37 -13.95 8.86
N ASN A 58 -18.61 -14.93 7.99
CA ASN A 58 -18.23 -14.81 6.59
C ASN A 58 -19.25 -13.97 5.81
N LEU A 59 -18.87 -13.52 4.61
CA LEU A 59 -19.73 -12.75 3.71
C LEU A 59 -20.77 -13.63 3.01
N GLY A 60 -21.84 -13.01 2.50
CA GLY A 60 -22.84 -13.65 1.63
C GLY A 60 -24.00 -14.32 2.37
N GLY A 61 -24.04 -14.26 3.70
CA GLY A 61 -25.18 -14.68 4.50
C GLY A 61 -26.24 -13.59 4.62
N VAL A 62 -27.50 -13.98 4.85
CA VAL A 62 -28.62 -13.06 5.07
C VAL A 62 -28.83 -12.70 6.55
N PHE A 63 -28.05 -13.30 7.45
CA PHE A 63 -28.16 -13.11 8.90
C PHE A 63 -27.32 -11.91 9.36
N ALA A 64 -27.70 -11.33 10.51
CA ALA A 64 -27.21 -10.05 11.00
C ALA A 64 -25.68 -9.91 10.99
N THR A 65 -24.95 -10.89 11.54
CA THR A 65 -23.48 -10.82 11.62
C THR A 65 -22.81 -10.83 10.24
N SER A 66 -23.37 -11.55 9.25
CA SER A 66 -22.83 -11.50 7.87
C SER A 66 -23.05 -10.14 7.20
N LEU A 67 -24.23 -9.54 7.42
CA LEU A 67 -24.53 -8.19 6.93
C LEU A 67 -23.61 -7.14 7.59
N GLU A 68 -23.39 -7.25 8.90
CA GLU A 68 -22.46 -6.40 9.65
C GLU A 68 -21.01 -6.55 9.16
N THR A 69 -20.54 -7.77 8.89
CA THR A 69 -19.23 -7.99 8.25
C THR A 69 -19.15 -7.31 6.88
N GLY A 70 -20.22 -7.39 6.08
CA GLY A 70 -20.32 -6.68 4.81
C GLY A 70 -20.10 -5.18 4.96
N GLU A 71 -20.73 -4.56 5.96
CA GLU A 71 -20.56 -3.14 6.29
C GLU A 71 -19.16 -2.80 6.78
N VAL A 72 -18.53 -3.69 7.57
CA VAL A 72 -17.12 -3.52 8.01
C VAL A 72 -16.19 -3.46 6.79
N VAL A 73 -16.35 -4.40 5.85
CA VAL A 73 -15.54 -4.44 4.62
C VAL A 73 -15.79 -3.19 3.77
N ALA A 74 -17.06 -2.81 3.56
CA ALA A 74 -17.41 -1.66 2.76
C ALA A 74 -16.87 -0.35 3.37
N ARG A 75 -16.96 -0.18 4.69
CA ARG A 75 -16.43 0.99 5.39
C ARG A 75 -14.91 1.06 5.34
N GLY A 76 -14.22 -0.04 5.61
CA GLY A 76 -12.76 -0.08 5.53
C GLY A 76 -12.26 0.22 4.13
N ARG A 77 -12.96 -0.26 3.11
CA ARG A 77 -12.59 0.01 1.71
C ARG A 77 -12.79 1.48 1.32
N ARG A 78 -13.88 2.11 1.76
CA ARG A 78 -14.09 3.55 1.57
C ARG A 78 -13.01 4.38 2.29
N ALA A 79 -12.64 4.00 3.51
CA ALA A 79 -11.59 4.67 4.26
C ALA A 79 -10.23 4.54 3.54
N ALA A 80 -9.89 3.35 3.06
CA ALA A 80 -8.68 3.12 2.27
C ALA A 80 -8.67 3.91 0.95
N ALA A 81 -9.79 3.98 0.25
CA ALA A 81 -9.92 4.78 -0.96
C ALA A 81 -9.68 6.27 -0.68
N ALA A 82 -10.25 6.80 0.41
CA ALA A 82 -10.01 8.18 0.83
C ALA A 82 -8.54 8.42 1.20
N PHE A 83 -7.91 7.49 1.93
CA PHE A 83 -6.50 7.58 2.32
C PHE A 83 -5.54 7.63 1.12
N LEU A 84 -5.86 6.93 0.03
CA LEU A 84 -5.06 6.91 -1.20
C LEU A 84 -5.50 7.97 -2.23
N ASN A 85 -6.54 8.75 -1.94
CA ASN A 85 -7.27 9.58 -2.90
C ASN A 85 -7.76 8.81 -4.15
N ALA A 86 -8.14 7.54 -4.01
CA ALA A 86 -8.58 6.72 -5.13
C ALA A 86 -9.91 7.22 -5.74
N PRO A 87 -10.15 6.99 -7.05
CA PRO A 87 -11.40 7.37 -7.72
C PRO A 87 -12.63 6.65 -7.17
N SER A 88 -12.47 5.41 -6.68
CA SER A 88 -13.59 4.61 -6.19
C SER A 88 -13.10 3.53 -5.21
N ALA A 89 -13.98 3.10 -4.29
CA ALA A 89 -13.64 2.03 -3.35
C ALA A 89 -13.41 0.69 -4.05
N GLU A 90 -14.04 0.46 -5.20
CA GLU A 90 -13.93 -0.74 -6.02
C GLU A 90 -12.54 -0.93 -6.65
N THR A 91 -11.70 0.12 -6.64
CA THR A 91 -10.29 0.08 -7.06
C THR A 91 -9.31 -0.34 -5.96
N ILE A 92 -9.82 -0.57 -4.74
CA ILE A 92 -9.01 -0.99 -3.59
C ILE A 92 -9.16 -2.49 -3.38
N VAL A 93 -8.05 -3.20 -3.24
CA VAL A 93 -7.95 -4.63 -2.94
C VAL A 93 -7.25 -4.81 -1.60
N PHE A 94 -7.81 -5.66 -0.73
CA PHE A 94 -7.16 -6.07 0.51
C PHE A 94 -6.36 -7.35 0.32
N GLY A 95 -5.26 -7.46 1.08
CA GLY A 95 -4.45 -8.67 1.13
C GLY A 95 -3.70 -8.78 2.45
N GLN A 96 -2.86 -9.80 2.59
CA GLN A 96 -2.14 -10.06 3.85
C GLN A 96 -1.13 -8.95 4.20
N ASN A 97 -0.40 -8.47 3.19
CA ASN A 97 0.61 -7.41 3.27
C ASN A 97 0.98 -7.01 1.83
N MET A 98 1.75 -5.93 1.68
CA MET A 98 2.23 -5.45 0.37
C MET A 98 2.99 -6.55 -0.38
N THR A 99 3.88 -7.30 0.28
CA THR A 99 4.70 -8.34 -0.35
C THR A 99 3.85 -9.43 -1.00
N SER A 100 2.86 -9.97 -0.28
CA SER A 100 1.93 -10.97 -0.81
C SER A 100 1.10 -10.42 -1.97
N LEU A 101 0.70 -9.14 -1.90
CA LEU A 101 -0.02 -8.46 -2.99
C LEU A 101 0.85 -8.29 -4.24
N ALA A 102 2.10 -7.82 -4.10
CA ALA A 102 3.05 -7.72 -5.20
C ALA A 102 3.31 -9.08 -5.85
N PHE A 103 3.40 -10.13 -5.03
CA PHE A 103 3.50 -11.51 -5.49
C PHE A 103 2.26 -12.00 -6.25
N ALA A 104 1.05 -11.66 -5.81
CA ALA A 104 -0.16 -12.01 -6.55
C ALA A 104 -0.26 -11.24 -7.88
N MET A 105 0.05 -9.94 -7.86
CA MET A 105 -0.01 -9.06 -9.01
C MET A 105 1.04 -9.39 -10.06
N SER A 106 2.30 -9.63 -9.66
CA SER A 106 3.37 -10.04 -10.58
C SER A 106 2.98 -11.27 -11.39
N ARG A 107 2.43 -12.30 -10.75
CA ARG A 107 1.98 -13.53 -11.45
C ARG A 107 0.80 -13.28 -12.39
N ALA A 108 -0.12 -12.41 -11.99
CA ALA A 108 -1.26 -12.03 -12.82
C ALA A 108 -0.84 -11.23 -14.07
N ILE A 109 0.02 -10.23 -13.89
CA ILE A 109 0.54 -9.35 -14.94
C ILE A 109 1.45 -10.13 -15.89
N ALA A 110 2.35 -10.95 -15.35
CA ALA A 110 3.35 -11.69 -16.14
C ALA A 110 2.75 -12.71 -17.11
N ARG A 111 1.48 -13.09 -16.96
CA ARG A 111 0.75 -13.85 -18.00
C ARG A 111 0.68 -13.16 -19.35
N THR A 112 0.86 -11.84 -19.38
CA THR A 112 0.87 -11.03 -20.60
C THR A 112 2.26 -10.92 -21.23
N TRP A 113 3.30 -11.39 -20.56
CA TRP A 113 4.69 -11.25 -21.01
C TRP A 113 5.10 -12.41 -21.93
N ALA A 114 6.03 -12.12 -22.83
CA ALA A 114 6.68 -13.09 -23.69
C ALA A 114 8.22 -13.00 -23.57
N PRO A 115 8.96 -14.03 -24.03
CA PRO A 115 10.41 -13.98 -24.07
C PRO A 115 10.94 -12.71 -24.76
N GLY A 116 11.94 -12.08 -24.13
CA GLY A 116 12.53 -10.81 -24.57
C GLY A 116 11.70 -9.56 -24.25
N ASP A 117 10.58 -9.68 -23.53
CA ASP A 117 10.02 -8.54 -22.80
C ASP A 117 10.91 -8.17 -21.61
N GLU A 118 10.75 -6.95 -21.11
CA GLU A 118 11.61 -6.39 -20.06
C GLU A 118 10.79 -5.88 -18.88
N VAL A 119 11.34 -6.05 -17.68
CA VAL A 119 10.81 -5.48 -16.43
C VAL A 119 11.90 -4.64 -15.78
N VAL A 120 11.55 -3.43 -15.37
CA VAL A 120 12.48 -2.50 -14.73
C VAL A 120 12.20 -2.46 -13.22
N VAL A 121 13.25 -2.62 -12.43
CA VAL A 121 13.24 -2.49 -10.97
C VAL A 121 14.35 -1.52 -10.55
N THR A 122 14.39 -1.08 -9.29
CA THR A 122 15.48 -0.21 -8.80
C THR A 122 16.29 -0.88 -7.70
N ALA A 123 17.56 -0.49 -7.58
CA ALA A 123 18.42 -0.92 -6.48
C ALA A 123 18.15 -0.16 -5.16
N LEU A 124 17.26 0.85 -5.18
CA LEU A 124 16.86 1.62 -3.99
C LEU A 124 15.65 0.99 -3.28
N ASP A 125 14.89 0.18 -4.02
CA ASP A 125 13.67 -0.47 -3.56
C ASP A 125 13.92 -1.58 -2.54
N HIS A 126 12.94 -1.77 -1.66
CA HIS A 126 12.90 -2.95 -0.79
C HIS A 126 12.66 -4.21 -1.64
N ASP A 127 13.22 -5.34 -1.24
CA ASP A 127 13.15 -6.60 -1.99
C ASP A 127 11.71 -7.08 -2.27
N ALA A 128 10.77 -6.73 -1.40
CA ALA A 128 9.32 -6.95 -1.61
C ALA A 128 8.76 -6.29 -2.87
N ASN A 129 9.42 -5.27 -3.42
CA ASN A 129 9.11 -4.64 -4.70
C ASN A 129 10.12 -4.99 -5.81
N VAL A 130 10.96 -6.01 -5.62
CA VAL A 130 11.97 -6.47 -6.59
C VAL A 130 11.79 -7.96 -6.88
N ALA A 131 11.89 -8.81 -5.86
CA ALA A 131 11.83 -10.26 -6.00
C ALA A 131 10.54 -10.78 -6.69
N PRO A 132 9.34 -10.24 -6.43
CA PRO A 132 8.14 -10.69 -7.14
C PRO A 132 8.25 -10.54 -8.67
N TRP A 133 8.88 -9.47 -9.13
CA TRP A 133 9.04 -9.16 -10.54
C TRP A 133 10.18 -9.96 -11.16
N MET A 134 11.28 -10.14 -10.44
CA MET A 134 12.39 -10.98 -10.89
C MET A 134 11.94 -12.43 -11.13
N LEU A 135 11.24 -13.02 -10.16
CA LEU A 135 10.75 -14.40 -10.27
C LEU A 135 9.69 -14.54 -11.37
N ALA A 136 8.79 -13.55 -11.50
CA ALA A 136 7.81 -13.56 -12.59
C ALA A 136 8.46 -13.38 -13.97
N ALA A 137 9.58 -12.65 -14.07
CA ALA A 137 10.34 -12.51 -15.31
C ALA A 137 11.03 -13.83 -15.67
N GLU A 138 11.64 -14.50 -14.70
CA GLU A 138 12.22 -15.84 -14.84
C GLU A 138 11.20 -16.84 -15.38
N ASP A 139 10.01 -16.91 -14.78
CA ASP A 139 8.91 -17.79 -15.19
C ASP A 139 8.46 -17.58 -16.66
N ARG A 140 8.72 -16.39 -17.22
CA ARG A 140 8.25 -15.97 -18.55
C ARG A 140 9.36 -15.80 -19.59
N GLY A 141 10.62 -15.97 -19.20
CA GLY A 141 11.78 -15.65 -20.05
C GLY A 141 11.91 -14.16 -20.37
N ALA A 142 11.36 -13.29 -19.52
CA ALA A 142 11.56 -11.84 -19.60
C ALA A 142 12.90 -11.44 -18.93
N THR A 143 13.44 -10.29 -19.32
CA THR A 143 14.70 -9.76 -18.77
C THR A 143 14.42 -8.72 -17.70
N VAL A 144 15.16 -8.78 -16.59
CA VAL A 144 15.12 -7.75 -15.55
C VAL A 144 16.20 -6.71 -15.81
N ARG A 145 15.83 -5.43 -15.80
CA ARG A 145 16.75 -4.29 -15.83
C ARG A 145 16.71 -3.58 -14.48
N THR A 146 17.83 -3.56 -13.78
CA THR A 146 17.93 -2.91 -12.47
C THR A 146 18.56 -1.53 -12.62
N VAL A 147 17.83 -0.49 -12.22
CA VAL A 147 18.30 0.90 -12.19
C VAL A 147 19.14 1.12 -10.93
N PRO A 148 20.44 1.47 -11.04
CA PRO A 148 21.25 1.82 -9.88
C PRO A 148 20.81 3.18 -9.31
N PHE A 149 21.02 3.37 -8.01
CA PHE A 149 20.85 4.67 -7.35
C PHE A 149 22.22 5.34 -7.14
N ASP A 150 22.24 6.65 -6.95
CA ASP A 150 23.46 7.39 -6.59
C ASP A 150 23.83 7.07 -5.13
N PRO A 151 24.98 6.43 -4.84
CA PRO A 151 25.33 6.03 -3.49
C PRO A 151 25.74 7.20 -2.57
N ARG A 152 26.05 8.38 -3.13
CA ARG A 152 26.38 9.58 -2.35
C ARG A 152 25.11 10.32 -1.95
N GLU A 153 24.22 10.55 -2.91
CA GLU A 153 22.98 11.29 -2.69
C GLU A 153 21.82 10.40 -2.20
N CYS A 154 21.97 9.08 -2.33
CA CYS A 154 20.92 8.09 -2.05
C CYS A 154 19.64 8.33 -2.87
N THR A 155 19.78 8.75 -4.13
CA THR A 155 18.64 9.11 -5.00
C THR A 155 18.63 8.33 -6.32
N LEU A 156 17.46 8.27 -6.96
CA LEU A 156 17.31 7.76 -8.33
C LEU A 156 17.44 8.90 -9.34
N SER A 157 18.27 8.69 -10.35
CA SER A 157 18.43 9.62 -11.47
C SER A 157 17.37 9.35 -12.54
N VAL A 158 16.60 10.38 -12.90
CA VAL A 158 15.63 10.31 -14.02
C VAL A 158 16.32 9.92 -15.33
N LYS A 159 17.57 10.37 -15.54
CA LYS A 159 18.37 10.03 -16.72
C LYS A 159 18.69 8.53 -16.74
N THR A 160 19.29 8.01 -15.67
CA THR A 160 19.69 6.60 -15.58
C THR A 160 18.47 5.68 -15.62
N PHE A 161 17.36 6.11 -15.02
CA PHE A 161 16.08 5.42 -15.12
C PHE A 161 15.58 5.35 -16.58
N GLY A 162 15.63 6.47 -17.31
CA GLY A 162 15.24 6.52 -18.72
C GLY A 162 16.09 5.63 -19.63
N GLU A 163 17.39 5.51 -19.36
CA GLU A 163 18.32 4.61 -20.09
C GLU A 163 17.98 3.11 -19.90
N ALA A 164 17.27 2.76 -18.82
CA ALA A 164 16.81 1.39 -18.59
C ALA A 164 15.48 1.07 -19.31
N LEU A 165 14.77 2.07 -19.84
CA LEU A 165 13.50 1.89 -20.53
C LEU A 165 13.71 1.58 -22.01
N SER A 166 12.84 0.74 -22.57
CA SER A 166 12.79 0.43 -23.99
C SER A 166 11.36 0.15 -24.45
N ALA A 167 11.15 0.00 -25.76
CA ALA A 167 9.86 -0.44 -26.30
C ALA A 167 9.47 -1.88 -25.90
N ARG A 168 10.39 -2.63 -25.25
CA ARG A 168 10.15 -3.98 -24.70
C ARG A 168 9.78 -3.93 -23.23
N THR A 169 9.88 -2.79 -22.56
CA THR A 169 9.52 -2.63 -21.15
C THR A 169 8.02 -2.81 -20.98
N ARG A 170 7.61 -3.82 -20.19
CA ARG A 170 6.20 -4.10 -19.89
C ARG A 170 5.77 -3.57 -18.53
N LEU A 171 6.70 -3.54 -17.58
CA LEU A 171 6.42 -3.09 -16.24
C LEU A 171 7.64 -2.39 -15.64
N VAL A 172 7.38 -1.34 -14.88
CA VAL A 172 8.32 -0.69 -13.97
C VAL A 172 7.80 -0.85 -12.54
N ALA A 173 8.63 -1.36 -11.64
CA ALA A 173 8.39 -1.37 -10.21
C ALA A 173 9.32 -0.36 -9.51
N ILE A 174 8.74 0.59 -8.79
CA ILE A 174 9.46 1.72 -8.15
C ILE A 174 8.87 2.06 -6.79
N GLY A 175 9.72 2.43 -5.84
CA GLY A 175 9.32 2.87 -4.51
C GLY A 175 9.21 4.39 -4.39
N MET A 176 8.30 4.88 -3.55
CA MET A 176 8.17 6.31 -3.25
C MET A 176 9.16 6.80 -2.19
N ALA A 177 9.61 5.91 -1.30
CA ALA A 177 10.61 6.21 -0.29
C ALA A 177 11.43 4.96 0.05
N SER A 178 12.73 5.14 0.26
CA SER A 178 13.59 4.02 0.65
C SER A 178 13.39 3.66 2.12
N ASN A 179 13.26 2.37 2.40
CA ASN A 179 13.20 1.84 3.76
C ASN A 179 14.53 1.97 4.51
N ALA A 180 15.65 1.99 3.78
CA ALA A 180 16.99 1.90 4.35
C ALA A 180 17.61 3.28 4.59
N VAL A 181 17.47 4.19 3.63
CA VAL A 181 18.13 5.51 3.65
C VAL A 181 17.16 6.69 3.75
N GLY A 182 15.84 6.42 3.74
CA GLY A 182 14.81 7.45 3.96
C GLY A 182 14.63 8.46 2.82
N SER A 183 15.38 8.31 1.73
CA SER A 183 15.26 9.15 0.54
C SER A 183 13.86 9.06 -0.06
N ILE A 184 13.29 10.21 -0.42
CA ILE A 184 11.99 10.28 -1.10
C ILE A 184 12.26 10.43 -2.60
N VAL A 185 11.64 9.55 -3.39
CA VAL A 185 11.83 9.51 -4.85
C VAL A 185 10.92 10.55 -5.49
N ASP A 186 11.48 11.39 -6.37
CA ASP A 186 10.70 12.22 -7.28
C ASP A 186 10.09 11.34 -8.37
N ILE A 187 8.95 10.71 -8.02
CA ILE A 187 8.41 9.57 -8.76
C ILE A 187 7.61 9.98 -10.01
N ALA A 188 7.03 11.19 -10.02
CA ALA A 188 6.19 11.67 -11.11
C ALA A 188 6.91 11.66 -12.49
N PRO A 189 8.15 12.18 -12.64
CA PRO A 189 8.86 12.09 -13.91
C PRO A 189 9.19 10.64 -14.32
N LEU A 190 9.35 9.73 -13.36
CA LEU A 190 9.63 8.31 -13.63
C LEU A 190 8.37 7.60 -14.15
N ILE A 191 7.21 7.84 -13.55
CA ILE A 191 5.92 7.33 -14.02
C ILE A 191 5.67 7.81 -15.45
N ALA A 192 5.82 9.11 -15.70
CA ALA A 192 5.66 9.68 -17.04
C ALA A 192 6.63 9.08 -18.06
N ALA A 193 7.87 8.75 -17.66
CA ALA A 193 8.84 8.09 -18.53
C ALA A 193 8.43 6.65 -18.87
N ALA A 194 7.95 5.89 -17.89
CA ALA A 194 7.46 4.53 -18.08
C ALA A 194 6.25 4.49 -19.03
N HIS A 195 5.28 5.38 -18.84
CA HIS A 195 4.11 5.44 -19.72
C HIS A 195 4.45 5.83 -21.16
N ARG A 196 5.47 6.66 -21.40
CA ARG A 196 5.91 7.00 -22.77
C ARG A 196 6.37 5.78 -23.58
N VAL A 197 6.84 4.72 -22.93
CA VAL A 197 7.21 3.45 -23.60
C VAL A 197 6.09 2.39 -23.52
N GLY A 198 4.94 2.73 -22.95
CA GLY A 198 3.78 1.84 -22.81
C GLY A 198 3.90 0.83 -21.66
N ALA A 199 4.81 1.04 -20.71
CA ALA A 199 4.98 0.17 -19.55
C ALA A 199 3.96 0.48 -18.45
N LEU A 200 3.48 -0.56 -17.75
CA LEU A 200 2.70 -0.41 -16.53
C LEU A 200 3.61 0.02 -15.36
N VAL A 201 3.08 0.76 -14.39
CA VAL A 201 3.83 1.22 -13.22
C VAL A 201 3.25 0.68 -11.92
N PHE A 202 4.06 -0.08 -11.18
CA PHE A 202 3.75 -0.56 -9.84
C PHE A 202 4.55 0.23 -8.79
N VAL A 203 3.82 0.87 -7.88
CA VAL A 203 4.40 1.76 -6.86
C VAL A 203 4.39 1.11 -5.47
N ASP A 204 5.55 1.06 -4.83
CA ASP A 204 5.67 0.78 -3.40
C ASP A 204 5.59 2.07 -2.57
N ALA A 205 4.53 2.18 -1.77
CA ALA A 205 4.29 3.31 -0.88
C ALA A 205 4.49 2.97 0.62
N VAL A 206 5.00 1.78 0.96
CA VAL A 206 5.11 1.26 2.33
C VAL A 206 5.82 2.24 3.27
N HIS A 207 6.92 2.85 2.82
CA HIS A 207 7.69 3.81 3.62
C HIS A 207 7.33 5.27 3.37
N TYR A 208 6.46 5.56 2.41
CA TYR A 208 5.97 6.92 2.14
C TYR A 208 4.68 7.21 2.92
N ALA A 209 3.76 6.24 2.94
CA ALA A 209 2.45 6.31 3.59
C ALA A 209 2.46 6.80 5.06
N PRO A 210 3.46 6.46 5.90
CA PRO A 210 3.50 6.94 7.29
C PRO A 210 3.86 8.42 7.43
N HIS A 211 4.38 9.05 6.38
CA HIS A 211 5.04 10.36 6.45
C HIS A 211 4.40 11.42 5.57
N ARG A 212 3.74 11.03 4.47
CA ARG A 212 3.16 11.97 3.50
C ARG A 212 1.86 11.42 2.94
N ALA A 213 0.98 12.34 2.58
CA ALA A 213 -0.31 12.04 1.99
C ALA A 213 -0.16 11.44 0.59
N LEU A 214 -1.00 10.47 0.25
CA LEU A 214 -0.97 9.75 -1.02
C LEU A 214 -2.05 10.28 -1.96
N ASP A 215 -1.69 10.43 -3.23
CA ASP A 215 -2.63 10.82 -4.29
C ASP A 215 -2.45 9.97 -5.54
N VAL A 216 -3.18 8.86 -5.64
CA VAL A 216 -3.07 7.99 -6.82
C VAL A 216 -3.63 8.62 -8.10
N ARG A 217 -4.47 9.66 -7.99
CA ARG A 217 -5.01 10.38 -9.16
C ARG A 217 -3.93 11.29 -9.74
N ALA A 218 -3.23 12.03 -8.89
CA ALA A 218 -2.16 12.92 -9.30
C ALA A 218 -0.92 12.15 -9.77
N LEU A 219 -0.61 11.02 -9.13
CA LEU A 219 0.52 10.17 -9.52
C LEU A 219 0.31 9.46 -10.86
N ASP A 220 -0.95 9.16 -11.21
CA ASP A 220 -1.33 8.39 -12.38
C ASP A 220 -0.71 6.97 -12.45
N CYS A 221 -0.24 6.42 -11.33
CA CYS A 221 0.29 5.05 -11.28
C CYS A 221 -0.78 4.00 -11.62
N ASP A 222 -0.38 2.90 -12.23
CA ASP A 222 -1.28 1.79 -12.57
C ASP A 222 -1.65 0.96 -11.35
N PHE A 223 -0.69 0.79 -10.44
CA PHE A 223 -0.83 0.09 -9.17
C PHE A 223 -0.07 0.83 -8.07
N LEU A 224 -0.62 0.86 -6.86
CA LEU A 224 0.08 1.33 -5.66
C LEU A 224 -0.22 0.41 -4.50
N ALA A 225 0.81 -0.07 -3.80
CA ALA A 225 0.65 -0.97 -2.67
C ALA A 225 1.34 -0.45 -1.40
N CYS A 226 0.72 -0.71 -0.25
CA CYS A 226 1.31 -0.44 1.07
C CYS A 226 0.82 -1.44 2.13
N SER A 227 1.39 -1.38 3.33
CA SER A 227 1.01 -2.23 4.47
C SER A 227 0.69 -1.39 5.70
N ALA A 228 -0.47 -1.64 6.31
CA ALA A 228 -0.99 -0.80 7.38
C ALA A 228 -0.17 -0.83 8.67
N TYR A 229 0.53 -1.93 8.95
CA TYR A 229 1.41 -2.06 10.12
C TYR A 229 2.62 -1.11 10.11
N LYS A 230 2.85 -0.39 9.02
CA LYS A 230 3.85 0.68 8.93
C LYS A 230 3.33 2.06 9.32
N PHE A 231 2.01 2.23 9.44
CA PHE A 231 1.36 3.51 9.76
C PHE A 231 0.28 3.36 10.85
N CYS A 232 0.62 2.63 11.91
CA CYS A 232 -0.16 2.40 13.12
C CYS A 232 -1.35 1.42 12.96
N GLY A 233 -1.49 0.77 11.81
CA GLY A 233 -2.56 -0.19 11.55
C GLY A 233 -2.20 -1.65 11.87
N PRO A 234 -3.12 -2.58 11.60
CA PRO A 234 -2.85 -4.02 11.74
C PRO A 234 -1.99 -4.55 10.58
N HIS A 235 -1.57 -5.82 10.66
CA HIS A 235 -0.97 -6.53 9.53
C HIS A 235 -2.03 -6.78 8.44
N LEU A 236 -2.18 -5.80 7.55
CA LEU A 236 -3.09 -5.81 6.41
C LEU A 236 -2.45 -5.04 5.25
N GLY A 237 -2.47 -5.63 4.07
CA GLY A 237 -2.02 -5.00 2.83
C GLY A 237 -3.15 -4.26 2.13
N LEU A 238 -2.81 -3.14 1.50
CA LEU A 238 -3.70 -2.39 0.61
C LEU A 238 -3.05 -2.31 -0.76
N LEU A 239 -3.85 -2.53 -1.80
CA LEU A 239 -3.48 -2.31 -3.19
C LEU A 239 -4.55 -1.43 -3.85
N TYR A 240 -4.13 -0.30 -4.39
CA TYR A 240 -4.86 0.40 -5.42
C TYR A 240 -4.45 -0.15 -6.80
N ALA A 241 -5.42 -0.28 -7.70
CA ALA A 241 -5.17 -0.54 -9.11
C ALA A 241 -6.21 0.16 -9.96
N LYS A 242 -5.80 0.71 -11.12
CA LYS A 242 -6.76 1.29 -12.08
C LYS A 242 -7.83 0.26 -12.48
N ALA A 243 -9.06 0.73 -12.66
CA ALA A 243 -10.23 -0.12 -12.88
C ALA A 243 -10.06 -1.00 -14.14
N GLU A 244 -9.48 -0.46 -15.22
CA GLU A 244 -9.22 -1.22 -16.45
C GLU A 244 -8.28 -2.42 -16.23
N HIS A 245 -7.30 -2.30 -15.33
CA HIS A 245 -6.36 -3.37 -15.03
C HIS A 245 -7.00 -4.47 -14.17
N LEU A 246 -7.80 -4.09 -13.17
CA LEU A 246 -8.55 -5.04 -12.36
C LEU A 246 -9.57 -5.85 -13.19
N ALA A 247 -10.14 -5.21 -14.22
CA ALA A 247 -11.06 -5.83 -15.16
C ALA A 247 -10.35 -6.77 -16.13
N SER A 248 -9.31 -6.29 -16.82
CA SER A 248 -8.65 -6.97 -17.94
C SER A 248 -7.69 -8.09 -17.52
N LEU A 249 -6.92 -7.88 -16.45
CA LEU A 249 -5.96 -8.88 -15.99
C LEU A 249 -6.68 -10.09 -15.42
N SER A 250 -6.18 -11.28 -15.72
CA SER A 250 -6.67 -12.49 -15.09
C SER A 250 -6.19 -12.51 -13.63
N ALA A 251 -7.05 -12.91 -12.69
CA ALA A 251 -6.67 -13.10 -11.28
C ALA A 251 -6.43 -14.59 -10.96
N TYR A 252 -5.68 -14.89 -9.92
CA TYR A 252 -5.53 -16.25 -9.38
C TYR A 252 -6.58 -16.46 -8.29
N LYS A 253 -7.70 -17.09 -8.63
CA LYS A 253 -8.83 -17.29 -7.71
C LYS A 253 -9.44 -18.67 -7.87
N VAL A 254 -10.12 -19.14 -6.82
CA VAL A 254 -10.95 -20.36 -6.89
C VAL A 254 -12.27 -20.06 -7.62
N ARG A 255 -12.90 -21.11 -8.15
CA ARG A 255 -14.17 -21.00 -8.89
C ARG A 255 -15.28 -20.25 -8.12
N PRO A 256 -15.46 -20.44 -6.79
CA PRO A 256 -16.50 -19.73 -6.03
C PRO A 256 -16.25 -18.23 -5.80
N SER A 257 -15.01 -17.74 -5.95
CA SER A 257 -14.71 -16.32 -5.76
C SER A 257 -15.39 -15.46 -6.83
N SER A 258 -15.74 -14.23 -6.49
CA SER A 258 -16.34 -13.25 -7.42
C SER A 258 -15.54 -13.14 -8.73
N ALA A 259 -16.23 -12.87 -9.83
CA ALA A 259 -15.61 -12.51 -11.11
C ALA A 259 -15.38 -11.00 -11.27
N VAL A 260 -15.90 -10.19 -10.34
CA VAL A 260 -15.85 -8.73 -10.39
C VAL A 260 -14.92 -8.20 -9.30
N ALA A 261 -14.18 -7.14 -9.63
CA ALA A 261 -13.34 -6.44 -8.67
C ALA A 261 -14.18 -5.78 -7.55
N PRO A 262 -13.62 -5.59 -6.34
CA PRO A 262 -12.30 -6.05 -5.92
C PRO A 262 -12.27 -7.54 -5.53
N GLY A 263 -13.43 -8.18 -5.28
CA GLY A 263 -13.51 -9.56 -4.78
C GLY A 263 -12.86 -10.61 -5.69
N LYS A 264 -12.70 -10.34 -6.99
CA LYS A 264 -11.90 -11.14 -7.93
C LYS A 264 -10.44 -11.31 -7.50
N TRP A 265 -9.90 -10.33 -6.79
CA TRP A 265 -8.48 -10.21 -6.41
C TRP A 265 -8.22 -10.53 -4.93
N GLU A 266 -9.28 -10.84 -4.18
CA GLU A 266 -9.23 -11.10 -2.74
C GLU A 266 -9.33 -12.61 -2.49
N THR A 267 -8.17 -13.27 -2.40
CA THR A 267 -8.10 -14.73 -2.29
C THR A 267 -8.46 -15.21 -0.90
N GLY A 268 -9.48 -16.08 -0.82
CA GLY A 268 -9.95 -16.67 0.42
C GLY A 268 -10.78 -15.72 1.29
N THR A 269 -11.14 -16.19 2.49
CA THR A 269 -11.80 -15.35 3.49
C THR A 269 -10.83 -14.26 3.96
N GLN A 270 -11.27 -13.01 3.93
CA GLN A 270 -10.46 -11.87 4.32
C GLN A 270 -10.33 -11.74 5.85
N ASN A 271 -9.30 -11.00 6.28
CA ASN A 271 -9.12 -10.67 7.69
C ASN A 271 -10.02 -9.47 8.07
N PHE A 272 -11.26 -9.77 8.44
CA PHE A 272 -12.30 -8.76 8.68
C PHE A 272 -12.01 -7.91 9.93
N GLU A 273 -11.45 -8.50 10.98
CA GLU A 273 -11.01 -7.78 12.17
C GLU A 273 -9.91 -6.76 11.83
N ALA A 274 -8.94 -7.13 11.01
CA ALA A 274 -7.91 -6.20 10.55
C ALA A 274 -8.49 -5.09 9.66
N ILE A 275 -9.53 -5.35 8.86
CA ILE A 275 -10.22 -4.30 8.09
C ILE A 275 -10.96 -3.33 9.02
N ALA A 276 -11.58 -3.82 10.11
CA ALA A 276 -12.13 -2.97 11.15
C ALA A 276 -11.04 -2.12 11.83
N GLY A 277 -9.90 -2.74 12.18
CA GLY A 277 -8.73 -2.07 12.72
C GLY A 277 -8.14 -1.01 11.80
N LEU A 278 -8.04 -1.30 10.50
CA LEU A 278 -7.60 -0.34 9.47
C LEU A 278 -8.51 0.88 9.44
N THR A 279 -9.83 0.68 9.49
CA THR A 279 -10.79 1.80 9.50
C THR A 279 -10.51 2.75 10.67
N ALA A 280 -10.30 2.20 11.87
CA ALA A 280 -9.97 2.99 13.05
C ALA A 280 -8.59 3.66 12.95
N CYS A 281 -7.60 2.96 12.35
CA CYS A 281 -6.27 3.50 12.09
C CYS A 281 -6.34 4.74 11.19
N LEU A 282 -7.02 4.65 10.05
CA LEU A 282 -7.15 5.76 9.10
C LEU A 282 -7.94 6.93 9.72
N GLY A 283 -8.97 6.65 10.51
CA GLY A 283 -9.69 7.68 11.27
C GLY A 283 -8.80 8.37 12.31
N TYR A 284 -7.95 7.61 13.01
CA TYR A 284 -6.97 8.15 13.94
C TYR A 284 -5.94 9.05 13.24
N LEU A 285 -5.36 8.61 12.12
CA LEU A 285 -4.40 9.40 11.34
C LEU A 285 -5.01 10.72 10.85
N GLY A 286 -6.26 10.67 10.37
CA GLY A 286 -7.00 11.88 9.98
C GLY A 286 -7.27 12.83 11.15
N ALA A 287 -7.54 12.29 12.35
CA ALA A 287 -7.79 13.10 13.55
C ALA A 287 -6.53 13.82 14.08
N ILE A 288 -5.35 13.23 13.92
CA ILE A 288 -4.07 13.83 14.37
C ILE A 288 -3.41 14.74 13.32
N GLY A 289 -4.07 14.99 12.18
CA GLY A 289 -3.62 15.97 11.20
C GLY A 289 -2.59 15.47 10.19
N LEU A 290 -2.56 14.16 9.87
CA LEU A 290 -2.04 13.74 8.57
C LEU A 290 -3.09 14.15 7.52
N GLU A 291 -3.08 15.44 7.15
CA GLU A 291 -4.01 16.00 6.17
C GLU A 291 -3.91 15.24 4.84
N ALA A 292 -5.05 14.99 4.21
CA ALA A 292 -5.12 14.53 2.83
C ALA A 292 -4.42 15.54 1.90
N PRO A 293 -3.86 15.11 0.76
CA PRO A 293 -3.16 16.01 -0.16
C PRO A 293 -4.12 17.11 -0.63
N GLY A 294 -3.78 18.38 -0.41
CA GLY A 294 -4.57 19.52 -0.89
C GLY A 294 -4.62 20.77 0.01
N GLN A 295 -4.09 20.72 1.24
CA GLN A 295 -3.93 21.91 2.09
C GLN A 295 -2.45 22.15 2.43
N GLN A 296 -1.60 22.23 1.41
CA GLN A 296 -0.40 23.06 1.57
C GLN A 296 -0.87 24.52 1.54
N ALA A 297 -0.84 25.16 2.69
CA ALA A 297 -0.73 26.61 2.75
C ALA A 297 0.60 26.98 2.07
N ASP A 298 0.50 27.41 0.82
CA ASP A 298 1.56 28.17 0.15
C ASP A 298 1.83 29.44 0.98
N PRO A 299 3.09 29.87 1.17
CA PRO A 299 3.45 31.05 1.97
C PRO A 299 2.79 32.35 1.53
#